data_AF-A0A0F9FZ46-F1
#
_entry.id   AF-A0A0F9FZ46-F1
#
_cell.length_a   1.000
_cell.length_b   1.000
_cell.length_c   1.000
_cell.angle_alpha   90.00
_cell.angle_beta   90.00
_cell.angle_gamma   90.00
#
_symmetry.space_group_name_H-M   'P 1'
#
loop_
_entity.id
_entity.type
_entity.pdbx_description
1 polymer ?
#
loop_
_entity_poly.entity_id
_entity_poly.type
_entity_poly.pdbx_seq_one_letter_code
_entity_poly.pdbx_strand_id
1 'polypeptide(L)'
;MPHKTYSETIAAGLREWRTATQATIADSTATVDVAAIAVGDTTFAVQTGEGALFAVGDYIQLDDEIMHISGISTDTLTVQRGVKGTDPATHADDTPIFDITYTSGGGTALTTTLSIIGIPLRSDYISITARNFVGCAVARVALNPWLTIIHTTDSLVDTGNITDISEQMQNNDTIDYKLGTLDTAANDGFVYVGSPLPFIGVKVDIGPDVQATTSVLTVKYGTDGGWIDLVDADGTESGGATLAVDGDVTWAIPTTWKKTTLLDIGDTTLSGEDWSRESLYWTRWEVSAQIDSTDLKQMRALTRSPDYAELIEGQSFEVMNPTDTVERIACIEALTDAGTCNLIVNVATRRNRSFD
;
A
#
# COMPACT_ATOMS: atom_id res chain seq x y z
N MET A 1 -9.13 31.96 42.84
CA MET A 1 -8.30 30.82 42.40
C MET A 1 -7.22 31.39 41.50
N PRO A 2 -5.91 31.22 41.78
CA PRO A 2 -4.88 31.84 40.98
C PRO A 2 -4.83 31.15 39.60
N HIS A 3 -4.85 31.98 38.56
CA HIS A 3 -4.82 31.59 37.16
C HIS A 3 -3.39 31.14 36.83
N LYS A 4 -3.17 29.84 36.59
CA LYS A 4 -1.88 29.34 36.11
C LYS A 4 -1.58 29.93 34.74
N THR A 5 -0.42 30.58 34.60
CA THR A 5 0.05 31.18 33.35
C THR A 5 0.47 30.08 32.37
N TYR A 6 0.10 30.22 31.10
CA TYR A 6 0.29 29.27 29.98
C TYR A 6 1.72 28.70 29.81
N SER A 7 2.74 29.28 30.44
CA SER A 7 4.13 28.79 30.37
C SER A 7 4.39 27.53 31.18
N GLU A 8 3.62 27.25 32.24
CA GLU A 8 3.79 26.02 33.04
C GLU A 8 3.26 24.77 32.31
N THR A 9 2.26 24.94 31.44
CA THR A 9 1.67 23.86 30.65
C THR A 9 2.59 23.44 29.49
N ILE A 10 3.31 24.39 28.90
CA ILE A 10 4.25 24.12 27.80
C ILE A 10 5.47 23.35 28.29
N ALA A 11 5.98 23.68 29.49
CA ALA A 11 7.12 22.98 30.08
C ALA A 11 6.77 21.55 30.53
N ALA A 12 5.52 21.27 30.92
CA ALA A 12 5.05 19.92 31.20
C ALA A 12 4.95 19.06 29.92
N GLY A 13 4.35 19.60 28.85
CA GLY A 13 4.23 18.89 27.57
C GLY A 13 5.57 18.63 26.86
N LEU A 14 6.53 19.56 26.95
CA LEU A 14 7.87 19.37 26.37
C LEU A 14 8.72 18.34 27.13
N ARG A 15 8.45 18.12 28.43
CA ARG A 15 9.16 17.13 29.25
C ARG A 15 8.63 15.71 29.02
N GLU A 16 7.36 15.59 28.65
CA GLU A 16 6.74 14.32 28.23
C GLU A 16 7.22 13.87 26.83
N TRP A 17 7.50 14.80 25.90
CA TRP A 17 8.03 14.45 24.57
C TRP A 17 9.48 13.95 24.57
N ARG A 18 10.34 14.46 25.47
CA ARG A 18 11.73 13.99 25.60
C ARG A 18 11.90 12.65 26.34
N THR A 19 10.80 12.09 26.85
CA THR A 19 10.80 10.81 27.58
C THR A 19 9.86 9.79 26.94
N ALA A 20 9.34 10.05 25.74
CA ALA A 20 8.81 9.01 24.88
C ALA A 20 9.98 8.18 24.36
N THR A 21 10.45 7.26 25.20
CA THR A 21 11.26 6.12 24.74
C THR A 21 10.42 5.39 23.70
N GLN A 22 10.94 5.30 22.48
CA GLN A 22 10.32 4.62 21.36
C GLN A 22 10.01 3.17 21.72
N ALA A 23 8.78 2.71 21.50
CA ALA A 23 8.48 1.29 21.33
C ALA A 23 7.12 1.12 20.63
N THR A 24 7.04 0.21 19.67
CA THR A 24 5.80 -0.53 19.44
C THR A 24 6.17 -1.98 19.11
N ILE A 25 6.71 -2.64 20.15
CA ILE A 25 6.46 -4.05 20.43
C ILE A 25 4.94 -4.26 20.29
N ALA A 26 4.51 -5.07 19.32
CA ALA A 26 3.12 -5.50 19.27
C ALA A 26 2.98 -6.68 20.24
N ASP A 27 2.06 -6.56 21.19
CA ASP A 27 1.66 -7.70 22.01
C ASP A 27 1.07 -8.76 21.07
N SER A 28 1.76 -9.90 20.93
CA SER A 28 1.27 -11.00 20.09
C SER A 28 0.08 -11.70 20.74
N THR A 29 -0.22 -11.39 22.00
CA THR A 29 -1.15 -12.08 22.90
C THR A 29 -0.78 -13.52 23.23
N ALA A 30 0.31 -14.03 22.66
CA ALA A 30 0.80 -15.39 22.90
C ALA A 30 1.69 -15.49 24.14
N THR A 31 1.73 -16.68 24.73
CA THR A 31 2.62 -16.99 25.85
C THR A 31 3.39 -18.28 25.64
N VAL A 32 4.50 -18.41 26.37
CA VAL A 32 5.28 -19.65 26.46
C VAL A 32 4.45 -20.74 27.13
N ASP A 33 4.36 -21.93 26.54
CA ASP A 33 3.68 -23.13 27.07
C ASP A 33 4.71 -24.24 27.39
N VAL A 34 5.75 -23.86 28.13
CA VAL A 34 6.77 -24.78 28.67
C VAL A 34 7.24 -24.28 30.04
N ALA A 35 7.64 -25.21 30.93
CA ALA A 35 8.07 -24.85 32.28
C ALA A 35 9.16 -23.77 32.34
N ALA A 36 10.09 -23.79 31.37
CA ALA A 36 11.01 -22.70 31.07
C ALA A 36 11.69 -22.95 29.72
N ILE A 37 12.11 -21.87 29.05
CA ILE A 37 13.07 -21.91 27.94
C ILE A 37 14.46 -21.73 28.53
N ALA A 38 15.34 -22.74 28.42
CA ALA A 38 16.72 -22.67 28.88
C ALA A 38 17.63 -21.99 27.84
N VAL A 39 18.76 -21.42 28.27
CA VAL A 39 19.76 -20.68 27.44
C VAL A 39 20.21 -21.40 26.16
N GLY A 40 20.16 -22.74 26.13
CA GLY A 40 20.55 -23.56 24.97
C GLY A 40 19.40 -24.04 24.08
N ASP A 41 18.16 -23.82 24.47
CA ASP A 41 17.01 -24.34 23.74
C ASP A 41 16.83 -23.58 22.43
N THR A 42 16.69 -24.30 21.32
CA THR A 42 16.42 -23.73 19.99
C THR A 42 14.98 -23.99 19.54
N THR A 43 14.16 -24.57 20.42
CA THR A 43 12.75 -24.86 20.17
C THR A 43 11.96 -24.72 21.46
N PHE A 44 10.76 -24.16 21.40
CA PHE A 44 9.82 -24.14 22.52
C PHE A 44 8.37 -24.14 22.01
N ALA A 45 7.42 -24.49 22.87
CA ALA A 45 6.00 -24.47 22.55
C ALA A 45 5.34 -23.15 23.00
N VAL A 46 4.38 -22.68 22.21
CA VAL A 46 3.40 -21.65 22.60
C VAL A 46 2.06 -22.32 22.92
N GLN A 47 1.09 -21.59 23.46
CA GLN A 47 -0.21 -22.20 23.80
C GLN A 47 -0.89 -22.77 22.55
N THR A 48 -1.84 -23.69 22.79
CA THR A 48 -2.55 -24.38 21.71
C THR A 48 -3.23 -23.39 20.75
N GLY A 49 -2.86 -23.44 19.47
CA GLY A 49 -3.37 -22.58 18.40
C GLY A 49 -2.64 -21.25 18.23
N GLU A 50 -1.71 -20.89 19.13
CA GLU A 50 -0.96 -19.63 19.04
C GLU A 50 0.20 -19.71 18.04
N GLY A 51 0.62 -20.90 17.61
CA GLY A 51 1.65 -21.04 16.56
C GLY A 51 1.24 -20.38 15.24
N ALA A 52 -0.07 -20.26 14.98
CA ALA A 52 -0.63 -19.59 13.81
C ALA A 52 -0.53 -18.05 13.85
N LEU A 53 -0.16 -17.47 15.00
CA LEU A 53 0.05 -16.02 15.15
C LEU A 53 1.41 -15.56 14.61
N PHE A 54 2.27 -16.50 14.23
CA PHE A 54 3.65 -16.27 13.80
C PHE A 54 3.91 -16.87 12.42
N ALA A 55 4.93 -16.35 11.74
CA ALA A 55 5.48 -16.87 10.50
C ALA A 55 6.99 -17.17 10.62
N VAL A 56 7.51 -18.03 9.74
CA VAL A 56 8.96 -18.23 9.62
C VAL A 56 9.59 -16.95 9.05
N GLY A 57 10.63 -16.45 9.72
CA GLY A 57 11.26 -15.16 9.42
C GLY A 57 10.96 -14.08 10.46
N ASP A 58 9.96 -14.31 11.31
CA ASP A 58 9.55 -13.37 12.34
C ASP A 58 10.63 -13.18 13.40
N TYR A 59 10.67 -11.97 13.97
CA TYR A 59 11.44 -11.69 15.17
C TYR A 59 10.47 -11.54 16.34
N ILE A 60 10.77 -12.23 17.42
CA ILE A 60 10.00 -12.17 18.67
C ILE A 60 10.88 -11.67 19.80
N GLN A 61 10.26 -10.98 20.76
CA GLN A 61 10.91 -10.55 21.98
C GLN A 61 10.24 -11.19 23.20
N LEU A 62 11.05 -11.75 24.09
CA LEU A 62 10.64 -12.24 25.40
C LEU A 62 11.56 -11.56 26.41
N ASP A 63 10.99 -10.92 27.44
CA ASP A 63 11.75 -10.05 28.35
C ASP A 63 12.68 -9.08 27.58
N ASP A 64 14.00 -9.17 27.80
CA ASP A 64 15.04 -8.39 27.13
C ASP A 64 15.74 -9.14 25.97
N GLU A 65 15.31 -10.36 25.63
CA GLU A 65 15.90 -11.15 24.55
C GLU A 65 15.08 -11.05 23.26
N ILE A 66 15.78 -10.89 22.13
CA ILE A 66 15.21 -11.02 20.80
C ILE A 66 15.64 -12.36 20.19
N MET A 67 14.67 -13.08 19.61
CA MET A 67 14.86 -14.34 18.89
C MET A 67 14.29 -14.24 17.47
N HIS A 68 14.83 -15.02 16.54
CA HIS A 68 14.36 -15.11 15.15
C HIS A 68 13.77 -16.49 14.87
N ILE A 69 12.54 -16.56 14.37
CA ILE A 69 11.82 -17.80 14.06
C ILE A 69 12.34 -18.37 12.74
N SER A 70 13.00 -19.52 12.82
CA SER A 70 13.58 -20.28 11.69
C SER A 70 12.71 -21.45 11.22
N GLY A 71 11.67 -21.81 11.97
CA GLY A 71 10.74 -22.88 11.62
C GLY A 71 9.54 -22.89 12.56
N ILE A 72 8.38 -23.31 12.05
CA ILE A 72 7.14 -23.48 12.83
C ILE A 72 6.57 -24.86 12.50
N SER A 73 6.23 -25.63 13.52
CA SER A 73 5.49 -26.89 13.38
C SER A 73 4.34 -26.87 14.37
N THR A 74 3.13 -26.59 13.86
CA THR A 74 1.94 -26.32 14.70
C THR A 74 2.29 -25.25 15.75
N ASP A 75 2.15 -25.56 17.05
CA ASP A 75 2.45 -24.63 18.15
C ASP A 75 3.90 -24.70 18.66
N THR A 76 4.82 -25.32 17.90
CA THR A 76 6.26 -25.36 18.24
C THR A 76 7.05 -24.42 17.36
N LEU A 77 7.72 -23.45 17.98
CA LEU A 77 8.60 -22.49 17.31
C LEU A 77 10.04 -23.00 17.38
N THR A 78 10.75 -22.96 16.23
CA THR A 78 12.20 -23.18 16.14
C THR A 78 12.89 -21.85 15.97
N VAL A 79 13.80 -21.48 16.87
CA VAL A 79 14.37 -20.13 16.95
C VAL A 79 15.89 -20.11 16.90
N GLN A 80 16.43 -19.05 16.29
CA GLN A 80 17.78 -18.58 16.55
C GLN A 80 17.72 -17.54 17.67
N ARG A 81 18.58 -17.72 18.67
CA ARG A 81 18.53 -16.96 19.93
C ARG A 81 19.57 -15.85 20.02
N GLY A 82 19.35 -14.90 20.94
CA GLY A 82 20.27 -13.80 21.18
C GLY A 82 20.63 -13.02 19.91
N VAL A 83 19.64 -12.70 19.08
CA VAL A 83 19.86 -11.97 17.83
C VAL A 83 19.76 -10.46 18.07
N LYS A 84 20.11 -9.66 17.06
CA LYS A 84 20.02 -8.18 17.11
C LYS A 84 20.77 -7.52 18.30
N GLY A 85 21.77 -8.22 18.87
CA GLY A 85 22.62 -7.70 19.93
C GLY A 85 22.13 -8.01 21.36
N THR A 86 21.12 -8.85 21.52
CA THR A 86 20.72 -9.39 22.84
C THR A 86 21.46 -10.70 23.13
N ASP A 87 21.55 -11.09 24.40
CA ASP A 87 22.14 -12.37 24.81
C ASP A 87 21.03 -13.41 25.08
N PRO A 88 21.26 -14.71 24.82
CA PRO A 88 20.33 -15.76 25.23
C PRO A 88 20.11 -15.80 26.76
N ALA A 89 18.87 -15.63 27.21
CA ALA A 89 18.42 -15.66 28.60
C ALA A 89 17.58 -16.92 28.95
N THR A 90 17.04 -16.99 30.16
CA THR A 90 16.03 -18.00 30.52
C THR A 90 14.67 -17.33 30.62
N HIS A 91 13.63 -17.91 30.03
CA HIS A 91 12.26 -17.41 30.13
C HIS A 91 11.37 -18.41 30.84
N ALA A 92 10.47 -17.94 31.69
CA ALA A 92 9.57 -18.79 32.46
C ALA A 92 8.34 -19.20 31.64
N ASP A 93 7.59 -20.18 32.15
CA ASP A 93 6.22 -20.43 31.72
C ASP A 93 5.37 -19.15 31.78
N ASP A 94 4.38 -19.06 30.88
CA ASP A 94 3.51 -17.89 30.72
C ASP A 94 4.24 -16.56 30.40
N THR A 95 5.52 -16.59 30.03
CA THR A 95 6.23 -15.37 29.61
C THR A 95 5.53 -14.80 28.37
N PRO A 96 5.12 -13.53 28.36
CA PRO A 96 4.52 -12.90 27.19
C PRO A 96 5.49 -12.88 26.01
N ILE A 97 4.97 -13.23 24.85
CA ILE A 97 5.72 -13.16 23.59
C ILE A 97 5.26 -11.91 22.88
N PHE A 98 6.24 -11.12 22.45
CA PHE A 98 5.99 -9.94 21.66
C PHE A 98 6.44 -10.19 20.24
N ASP A 99 5.56 -9.99 19.27
CA ASP A 99 5.97 -10.01 17.88
C ASP A 99 6.56 -8.64 17.53
N ILE A 100 7.84 -8.64 17.16
CA ILE A 100 8.56 -7.45 16.73
C ILE A 100 8.82 -7.48 15.22
N THR A 101 8.22 -8.42 14.50
CA THR A 101 8.20 -8.49 13.03
C THR A 101 7.44 -7.33 12.42
N TYR A 102 6.55 -6.69 13.20
CA TYR A 102 6.25 -5.28 13.00
C TYR A 102 7.52 -4.48 13.26
N THR A 103 8.29 -4.28 12.19
CA THR A 103 9.32 -3.24 12.17
C THR A 103 8.63 -1.86 12.17
N SER A 104 7.95 -1.51 13.25
CA SER A 104 7.84 -0.13 13.70
C SER A 104 9.22 0.28 14.25
N GLY A 105 10.23 0.32 13.37
CA GLY A 105 11.60 0.64 13.75
C GLY A 105 12.60 0.89 12.61
N GLY A 106 12.20 0.69 11.35
CA GLY A 106 13.09 0.84 10.20
C GLY A 106 12.47 1.55 9.02
N GLY A 107 11.18 1.35 8.75
CA GLY A 107 10.55 1.75 7.49
C GLY A 107 10.63 0.66 6.41
N THR A 108 10.04 0.91 5.24
CA THR A 108 10.09 0.01 4.08
C THR A 108 11.52 -0.13 3.57
N ALA A 109 12.01 -1.36 3.41
CA ALA A 109 13.32 -1.61 2.81
C ALA A 109 13.28 -1.22 1.33
N LEU A 110 14.21 -0.37 0.92
CA LEU A 110 14.40 0.09 -0.45
C LEU A 110 15.63 -0.55 -1.06
N THR A 111 15.54 -0.83 -2.35
CA THR A 111 16.65 -1.26 -3.21
C THR A 111 16.59 -0.47 -4.51
N THR A 112 17.42 -0.82 -5.50
CA THR A 112 17.29 -0.28 -6.87
C THR A 112 15.99 -0.69 -7.57
N THR A 113 15.26 -1.66 -7.03
CA THR A 113 13.94 -2.06 -7.52
C THR A 113 12.85 -1.19 -6.87
N LEU A 114 11.91 -0.72 -7.69
CA LEU A 114 10.78 0.09 -7.27
C LEU A 114 9.97 -0.60 -6.17
N SER A 115 9.74 0.13 -5.08
CA SER A 115 8.78 -0.22 -4.04
C SER A 115 7.62 0.76 -4.06
N ILE A 116 6.40 0.25 -3.89
CA ILE A 116 5.21 1.09 -3.74
C ILE A 116 4.71 0.96 -2.30
N ILE A 117 4.62 2.10 -1.63
CA ILE A 117 4.21 2.20 -0.23
C ILE A 117 2.84 2.85 -0.19
N GLY A 118 1.89 2.17 0.45
CA GLY A 118 0.52 2.67 0.57
C GLY A 118 0.35 3.72 1.62
N ILE A 119 -0.43 4.73 1.28
CA ILE A 119 -0.92 5.69 2.26
C ILE A 119 -2.29 5.20 2.73
N PRO A 120 -2.47 4.94 4.04
CA PRO A 120 -3.77 4.60 4.57
C PRO A 120 -4.81 5.66 4.23
N LEU A 121 -6.05 5.23 4.03
CA LEU A 121 -7.18 6.13 3.83
C LEU A 121 -7.23 7.18 4.95
N ARG A 122 -7.69 8.39 4.59
CA ARG A 122 -7.90 9.50 5.52
C ARG A 122 -6.63 9.99 6.24
N SER A 123 -5.44 9.74 5.67
CA SER A 123 -4.17 10.34 6.12
C SER A 123 -4.07 11.82 5.70
N ASP A 124 -4.09 12.76 6.65
CA ASP A 124 -4.03 14.22 6.41
C ASP A 124 -2.61 14.78 6.28
N TYR A 125 -1.64 14.03 6.78
CA TYR A 125 -0.25 14.43 6.86
C TYR A 125 0.62 13.21 6.58
N ILE A 126 1.68 13.44 5.81
CA ILE A 126 2.67 12.43 5.46
C ILE A 126 4.04 12.99 5.81
N SER A 127 4.84 12.21 6.53
CA SER A 127 6.27 12.46 6.77
C SER A 127 7.06 11.28 6.24
N ILE A 128 8.06 11.56 5.44
CA ILE A 128 8.92 10.60 4.77
C ILE A 128 10.35 10.85 5.25
N THR A 129 11.00 9.83 5.83
CA THR A 129 12.39 9.92 6.28
C THR A 129 13.15 8.68 5.84
N ALA A 130 14.21 8.88 5.06
CA ALA A 130 15.10 7.79 4.65
C ALA A 130 16.17 7.55 5.73
N ARG A 131 16.49 6.29 6.06
CA ARG A 131 17.49 5.90 7.08
C ARG A 131 18.25 4.63 6.68
N ASN A 132 19.34 4.35 7.40
CA ASN A 132 20.10 3.09 7.33
C ASN A 132 20.69 2.83 5.94
N PHE A 133 21.43 3.81 5.41
CA PHE A 133 21.98 3.73 4.05
C PHE A 133 23.14 2.74 4.00
N VAL A 134 23.10 1.83 3.03
CA VAL A 134 24.16 0.84 2.78
C VAL A 134 24.46 0.81 1.28
N GLY A 135 25.54 1.46 0.87
CA GLY A 135 25.98 1.50 -0.53
C GLY A 135 25.10 2.34 -1.46
N CYS A 136 24.12 3.07 -0.93
CA CYS A 136 23.33 4.08 -1.63
C CYS A 136 23.76 5.50 -1.21
N ALA A 137 23.50 6.49 -2.06
CA ALA A 137 23.72 7.90 -1.72
C ALA A 137 22.40 8.63 -1.44
N VAL A 138 21.31 8.21 -2.08
CA VAL A 138 20.00 8.85 -1.97
C VAL A 138 18.87 7.82 -1.99
N ALA A 139 17.81 8.11 -1.24
CA ALA A 139 16.51 7.50 -1.48
C ALA A 139 15.74 8.40 -2.47
N ARG A 140 15.24 7.79 -3.54
CA ARG A 140 14.43 8.43 -4.57
C ARG A 140 12.97 8.19 -4.25
N VAL A 141 12.19 9.26 -4.12
CA VAL A 141 10.77 9.19 -3.78
C VAL A 141 9.90 10.02 -4.72
N ALA A 142 8.72 9.51 -5.05
CA ALA A 142 7.69 10.22 -5.80
C ALA A 142 6.33 10.01 -5.15
N LEU A 143 5.56 11.08 -5.04
CA LEU A 143 4.19 11.03 -4.54
C LEU A 143 3.25 10.80 -5.70
N ASN A 144 2.37 9.80 -5.57
CA ASN A 144 1.44 9.45 -6.62
C ASN A 144 0.00 9.77 -6.25
N PRO A 145 -0.76 10.32 -7.21
CA PRO A 145 -2.13 10.73 -6.98
C PRO A 145 -3.02 9.51 -6.74
N TRP A 146 -4.12 9.78 -6.06
CA TRP A 146 -5.23 8.86 -5.96
C TRP A 146 -5.89 8.63 -7.31
N LEU A 147 -6.27 7.37 -7.54
CA LEU A 147 -7.00 6.95 -8.73
C LEU A 147 -8.50 6.88 -8.45
N THR A 148 -9.31 7.44 -9.34
CA THR A 148 -10.73 7.13 -9.44
C THR A 148 -10.89 5.92 -10.36
N ILE A 149 -11.45 4.83 -9.85
CA ILE A 149 -11.53 3.55 -10.56
C ILE A 149 -12.98 3.09 -10.60
N ILE A 150 -13.56 3.06 -11.80
CA ILE A 150 -14.95 2.71 -12.03
C ILE A 150 -15.01 1.46 -12.90
N HIS A 151 -15.66 0.43 -12.40
CA HIS A 151 -15.98 -0.79 -13.15
C HIS A 151 -17.44 -0.74 -13.62
N THR A 152 -17.69 -1.06 -14.88
CA THR A 152 -19.04 -1.13 -15.45
C THR A 152 -19.21 -2.33 -16.37
N THR A 153 -20.43 -2.86 -16.39
CA THR A 153 -20.86 -3.91 -17.31
C THR A 153 -21.83 -3.40 -18.38
N ASP A 154 -21.99 -2.08 -18.52
CA ASP A 154 -22.97 -1.47 -19.42
C ASP A 154 -22.57 -0.08 -19.94
N SER A 155 -21.26 0.16 -20.08
CA SER A 155 -20.73 1.42 -20.60
C SER A 155 -21.26 2.67 -19.87
N LEU A 156 -21.36 2.61 -18.54
CA LEU A 156 -21.77 3.72 -17.68
C LEU A 156 -23.19 4.26 -17.99
N VAL A 157 -24.11 3.38 -18.40
CA VAL A 157 -25.49 3.74 -18.74
C VAL A 157 -26.40 3.73 -17.50
N ASP A 158 -26.34 2.69 -16.68
CA ASP A 158 -27.15 2.53 -15.47
C ASP A 158 -26.27 2.42 -14.23
N THR A 159 -26.53 3.26 -13.23
CA THR A 159 -25.92 3.20 -11.90
C THR A 159 -25.96 1.82 -11.24
N GLY A 160 -26.95 0.97 -11.57
CA GLY A 160 -27.04 -0.40 -11.05
C GLY A 160 -25.97 -1.37 -11.57
N ASN A 161 -25.31 -1.04 -12.68
CA ASN A 161 -24.27 -1.84 -13.33
C ASN A 161 -22.88 -1.20 -13.19
N ILE A 162 -22.76 -0.20 -12.33
CA ILE A 162 -21.54 0.56 -12.07
C ILE A 162 -21.09 0.29 -10.64
N THR A 163 -19.81 -0.01 -10.47
CA THR A 163 -19.18 -0.10 -9.16
C THR A 163 -17.99 0.84 -9.11
N ASP A 164 -17.99 1.80 -8.19
CA ASP A 164 -16.80 2.56 -7.82
C ASP A 164 -15.95 1.69 -6.88
N ILE A 165 -14.77 1.30 -7.35
CA ILE A 165 -13.81 0.48 -6.59
C ILE A 165 -12.60 1.27 -6.13
N SER A 166 -12.62 2.60 -6.25
CA SER A 166 -11.48 3.48 -5.97
C SER A 166 -10.90 3.24 -4.58
N GLU A 167 -11.75 3.19 -3.54
CA GLU A 167 -11.31 2.98 -2.16
C GLU A 167 -10.76 1.58 -1.94
N GLN A 168 -11.48 0.56 -2.40
CA GLN A 168 -11.07 -0.83 -2.22
C GLN A 168 -9.68 -1.08 -2.81
N MET A 169 -9.37 -0.50 -3.97
CA MET A 169 -8.10 -0.72 -4.66
C MET A 169 -6.89 -0.01 -4.04
N GLN A 170 -7.10 0.87 -3.06
CA GLN A 170 -6.07 1.78 -2.55
C GLN A 170 -6.10 1.93 -1.01
N ASN A 171 -6.88 1.12 -0.30
CA ASN A 171 -7.02 1.21 1.16
C ASN A 171 -5.95 0.45 1.96
N ASN A 172 -5.13 -0.37 1.30
CA ASN A 172 -4.12 -1.26 1.92
C ASN A 172 -4.71 -2.34 2.84
N ASP A 173 -5.97 -2.73 2.63
CA ASP A 173 -6.54 -3.86 3.31
C ASP A 173 -6.10 -5.19 2.66
N THR A 174 -6.59 -6.30 3.22
CA THR A 174 -6.36 -7.66 2.73
C THR A 174 -7.56 -8.22 1.97
N ILE A 175 -8.54 -7.38 1.62
CA ILE A 175 -9.78 -7.81 0.99
C ILE A 175 -9.69 -7.51 -0.50
N ASP A 176 -9.86 -8.56 -1.31
CA ASP A 176 -9.81 -8.41 -2.75
C ASP A 176 -11.19 -8.00 -3.30
N TYR A 177 -11.20 -7.17 -4.33
CA TYR A 177 -12.38 -6.97 -5.14
C TYR A 177 -12.44 -8.07 -6.19
N LYS A 178 -13.47 -8.90 -6.12
CA LYS A 178 -13.76 -9.86 -7.18
C LYS A 178 -14.21 -9.10 -8.41
N LEU A 179 -13.33 -8.95 -9.39
CA LEU A 179 -13.67 -8.44 -10.71
C LEU A 179 -14.62 -9.47 -11.32
N GLY A 180 -15.92 -9.20 -11.18
CA GLY A 180 -17.01 -10.13 -11.47
C GLY A 180 -16.97 -10.62 -12.91
N THR A 181 -17.79 -10.02 -13.77
CA THR A 181 -17.65 -10.17 -15.22
C THR A 181 -17.15 -8.85 -15.76
N LEU A 182 -15.89 -8.81 -16.21
CA LEU A 182 -15.42 -7.76 -17.11
C LEU A 182 -15.52 -8.32 -18.53
N ASP A 183 -16.59 -7.93 -19.22
CA ASP A 183 -16.82 -8.35 -20.60
C ASP A 183 -15.98 -7.50 -21.58
N THR A 184 -15.95 -7.94 -22.84
CA THR A 184 -15.31 -7.22 -23.93
C THR A 184 -16.02 -5.90 -24.24
N ALA A 185 -15.31 -4.98 -24.89
CA ALA A 185 -15.88 -3.70 -25.33
C ALA A 185 -17.12 -3.84 -26.25
N ALA A 186 -17.28 -4.98 -26.94
CA ALA A 186 -18.44 -5.25 -27.77
C ALA A 186 -19.72 -5.53 -26.96
N ASN A 187 -19.56 -5.87 -25.68
CA ASN A 187 -20.63 -6.10 -24.71
C ASN A 187 -20.59 -5.06 -23.58
N ASP A 188 -20.04 -3.86 -23.87
CA ASP A 188 -20.08 -2.70 -22.98
C ASP A 188 -19.34 -2.86 -21.64
N GLY A 189 -18.42 -3.84 -21.53
CA GLY A 189 -17.58 -4.06 -20.35
C GLY A 189 -16.31 -3.20 -20.35
N PHE A 190 -16.12 -2.40 -19.30
CA PHE A 190 -14.97 -1.49 -19.18
C PHE A 190 -14.53 -1.26 -17.74
N VAL A 191 -13.24 -0.97 -17.56
CA VAL A 191 -12.71 -0.32 -16.36
C VAL A 191 -12.17 1.06 -16.72
N TYR A 192 -12.66 2.08 -16.03
CA TYR A 192 -12.19 3.47 -16.17
C TYR A 192 -11.26 3.79 -15.02
N VAL A 193 -10.09 4.34 -15.35
CA VAL A 193 -9.11 4.79 -14.35
C VAL A 193 -8.80 6.26 -14.62
N GLY A 194 -9.19 7.12 -13.69
CA GLY A 194 -9.00 8.57 -13.73
C GLY A 194 -7.99 9.04 -12.70
N SER A 195 -7.20 10.05 -13.04
CA SER A 195 -6.26 10.69 -12.12
C SER A 195 -6.27 12.21 -12.23
N PRO A 196 -6.09 12.97 -11.13
CA PRO A 196 -5.98 14.43 -11.20
C PRO A 196 -4.73 14.93 -11.95
N LEU A 197 -3.72 14.08 -12.11
CA LEU A 197 -2.46 14.33 -12.82
C LEU A 197 -2.25 13.27 -13.91
N PRO A 198 -1.47 13.55 -14.96
CA PRO A 198 -1.02 12.49 -15.87
C PRO A 198 -0.21 11.44 -15.11
N PHE A 199 -0.23 10.20 -15.58
CA PHE A 199 0.49 9.06 -14.99
C PHE A 199 0.97 8.14 -16.12
N ILE A 200 2.06 7.39 -15.89
CA ILE A 200 2.65 6.51 -16.92
C ILE A 200 2.10 5.08 -16.88
N GLY A 201 1.23 4.78 -15.93
CA GLY A 201 0.78 3.41 -15.74
C GLY A 201 0.15 3.17 -14.38
N VAL A 202 -0.24 1.94 -14.16
CA VAL A 202 -0.84 1.48 -12.91
C VAL A 202 -0.12 0.21 -12.49
N LYS A 203 0.35 0.18 -11.24
CA LYS A 203 0.77 -1.06 -10.60
C LYS A 203 -0.49 -1.82 -10.18
N VAL A 204 -0.60 -3.05 -10.64
CA VAL A 204 -1.72 -3.94 -10.41
C VAL A 204 -1.24 -5.13 -9.56
N ASP A 205 -1.92 -5.35 -8.43
CA ASP A 205 -1.75 -6.50 -7.55
C ASP A 205 -2.96 -7.41 -7.74
N ILE A 206 -2.70 -8.67 -8.10
CA ILE A 206 -3.70 -9.69 -8.36
C ILE A 206 -3.80 -10.58 -7.13
N GLY A 207 -5.04 -10.81 -6.69
CA GLY A 207 -5.36 -11.70 -5.60
C GLY A 207 -5.17 -13.19 -5.96
N PRO A 208 -5.67 -14.10 -5.12
CA PRO A 208 -5.44 -15.53 -5.28
C PRO A 208 -6.14 -16.11 -6.53
N ASP A 209 -7.31 -15.58 -6.91
CA ASP A 209 -8.01 -16.01 -8.12
C ASP A 209 -7.47 -15.24 -9.34
N VAL A 210 -6.53 -15.83 -10.07
CA VAL A 210 -5.93 -15.22 -11.26
C VAL A 210 -6.70 -15.51 -12.55
N GLN A 211 -6.53 -14.64 -13.54
CA GLN A 211 -7.04 -14.84 -14.89
C GLN A 211 -6.27 -15.97 -15.60
N ALA A 212 -6.98 -16.89 -16.29
CA ALA A 212 -6.36 -17.96 -17.10
C ALA A 212 -6.81 -18.04 -18.58
N THR A 213 -7.80 -17.24 -18.99
CA THR A 213 -8.31 -17.17 -20.36
C THR A 213 -7.43 -16.27 -21.21
N THR A 214 -6.97 -16.72 -22.38
CA THR A 214 -6.22 -15.87 -23.31
C THR A 214 -7.01 -14.59 -23.62
N SER A 215 -6.47 -13.45 -23.22
CA SER A 215 -7.10 -12.14 -23.35
C SER A 215 -6.01 -11.07 -23.34
N VAL A 216 -6.16 -10.08 -24.21
CA VAL A 216 -5.25 -8.95 -24.37
C VAL A 216 -5.91 -7.72 -23.77
N LEU A 217 -5.18 -7.04 -22.88
CA LEU A 217 -5.55 -5.72 -22.40
C LEU A 217 -5.28 -4.67 -23.48
N THR A 218 -6.17 -3.70 -23.59
CA THR A 218 -5.98 -2.51 -24.41
C THR A 218 -6.34 -1.31 -23.57
N VAL A 219 -5.41 -0.37 -23.44
CA VAL A 219 -5.64 0.87 -22.70
C VAL A 219 -5.85 2.01 -23.69
N LYS A 220 -6.87 2.83 -23.45
CA LYS A 220 -7.15 4.05 -24.22
C LYS A 220 -7.08 5.26 -23.30
N TYR A 221 -6.74 6.42 -23.84
CA TYR A 221 -6.83 7.70 -23.10
C TYR A 221 -7.98 8.56 -23.63
N GLY A 222 -8.61 9.28 -22.70
CA GLY A 222 -9.75 10.15 -23.00
C GLY A 222 -9.33 11.47 -23.65
N THR A 223 -10.14 11.91 -24.60
CA THR A 223 -10.10 13.24 -25.20
C THR A 223 -11.51 13.81 -25.27
N ASP A 224 -11.65 15.12 -25.47
CA ASP A 224 -12.96 15.74 -25.68
C ASP A 224 -13.61 15.11 -26.93
N GLY A 225 -14.69 14.36 -26.74
CA GLY A 225 -15.41 13.66 -27.80
C GLY A 225 -14.87 12.28 -28.22
N GLY A 226 -14.06 11.61 -27.38
CA GLY A 226 -13.81 10.17 -27.54
C GLY A 226 -12.48 9.65 -26.99
N TRP A 227 -12.17 8.40 -27.36
CA TRP A 227 -11.02 7.65 -26.88
C TRP A 227 -9.99 7.40 -27.96
N ILE A 228 -8.71 7.43 -27.58
CA ILE A 228 -7.58 7.12 -28.46
C ILE A 228 -6.75 6.02 -27.82
N ASP A 229 -6.37 5.01 -28.61
CA ASP A 229 -5.58 3.87 -28.15
C ASP A 229 -4.18 4.33 -27.67
N LEU A 230 -3.77 3.82 -26.51
CA LEU A 230 -2.39 3.87 -26.05
C LEU A 230 -1.62 2.69 -26.60
N VAL A 231 -0.30 2.85 -26.70
CA VAL A 231 0.59 1.70 -26.76
C VAL A 231 0.90 1.34 -25.32
N ASP A 232 0.13 0.40 -24.76
CA ASP A 232 0.35 -0.13 -23.43
C ASP A 232 1.30 -1.34 -23.44
N ALA A 233 2.02 -1.49 -22.34
CA ALA A 233 2.78 -2.68 -22.00
C ALA A 233 2.15 -3.30 -20.76
N ASP A 234 1.56 -4.48 -20.95
CA ASP A 234 0.87 -5.22 -19.90
C ASP A 234 1.83 -6.15 -19.15
N GLY A 235 2.33 -5.67 -18.01
CA GLY A 235 3.16 -6.49 -17.12
C GLY A 235 2.38 -7.52 -16.30
N THR A 236 1.04 -7.51 -16.35
CA THR A 236 0.18 -8.50 -15.68
C THR A 236 -0.08 -9.73 -16.55
N GLU A 237 0.39 -9.70 -17.81
CA GLU A 237 0.25 -10.79 -18.75
C GLU A 237 1.15 -11.98 -18.39
N SER A 238 0.55 -13.16 -18.35
CA SER A 238 1.29 -14.41 -18.26
C SER A 238 0.63 -15.50 -19.10
N GLY A 239 1.36 -16.05 -20.06
CA GLY A 239 0.85 -17.15 -20.90
C GLY A 239 -0.26 -16.73 -21.89
N GLY A 240 -0.32 -15.45 -22.25
CA GLY A 240 -1.31 -14.82 -23.13
C GLY A 240 -2.57 -14.32 -22.41
N ALA A 241 -2.60 -14.37 -21.09
CA ALA A 241 -3.71 -13.95 -20.24
C ALA A 241 -3.32 -12.66 -19.49
N THR A 242 -3.99 -11.54 -19.78
CA THR A 242 -3.90 -10.32 -18.97
C THR A 242 -4.48 -10.53 -17.56
N LEU A 243 -4.02 -9.78 -16.56
CA LEU A 243 -4.42 -9.91 -15.15
C LEU A 243 -4.17 -11.32 -14.57
N ALA A 244 -3.15 -12.01 -15.07
CA ALA A 244 -2.78 -13.36 -14.63
C ALA A 244 -1.74 -13.37 -13.51
N VAL A 245 -0.98 -12.27 -13.34
CA VAL A 245 0.04 -12.09 -12.31
C VAL A 245 0.13 -10.63 -11.89
N ASP A 246 0.73 -10.37 -10.73
CA ASP A 246 1.12 -9.01 -10.33
C ASP A 246 2.02 -8.37 -11.40
N GLY A 247 1.76 -7.10 -11.70
CA GLY A 247 2.48 -6.45 -12.76
C GLY A 247 2.15 -4.97 -12.91
N ASP A 248 2.97 -4.31 -13.70
CA ASP A 248 2.77 -2.90 -14.03
C ASP A 248 2.17 -2.80 -15.43
N VAL A 249 1.01 -2.16 -15.58
CA VAL A 249 0.45 -1.79 -16.89
C VAL A 249 0.93 -0.38 -17.20
N THR A 250 1.75 -0.21 -18.23
CA THR A 250 2.48 1.06 -18.48
C THR A 250 2.29 1.60 -19.90
N TRP A 251 2.48 2.90 -20.08
CA TRP A 251 2.39 3.61 -21.35
C TRP A 251 3.21 4.90 -21.33
N ALA A 252 3.45 5.47 -22.51
CA ALA A 252 4.02 6.80 -22.64
C ALA A 252 2.92 7.88 -22.49
N ILE A 253 3.21 8.99 -21.81
CA ILE A 253 2.24 10.09 -21.65
C ILE A 253 1.97 10.74 -23.01
N PRO A 254 0.72 10.72 -23.53
CA PRO A 254 0.40 11.37 -24.79
C PRO A 254 0.44 12.89 -24.64
N THR A 255 1.03 13.58 -25.62
CA THR A 255 1.08 15.06 -25.64
C THR A 255 -0.29 15.72 -25.82
N THR A 256 -1.28 14.96 -26.28
CA THR A 256 -2.66 15.43 -26.47
C THR A 256 -3.60 15.01 -25.34
N TRP A 257 -3.11 14.29 -24.33
CA TRP A 257 -3.94 13.86 -23.21
C TRP A 257 -4.31 15.08 -22.37
N LYS A 258 -5.62 15.24 -22.14
CA LYS A 258 -6.16 16.38 -21.41
C LYS A 258 -6.98 15.89 -20.22
N LYS A 259 -6.98 16.73 -19.19
CA LYS A 259 -7.91 16.63 -18.07
C LYS A 259 -9.31 16.98 -18.59
N THR A 260 -10.25 16.05 -18.54
CA THR A 260 -11.61 16.18 -19.08
C THR A 260 -12.59 15.32 -18.26
N THR A 261 -13.89 15.48 -18.47
CA THR A 261 -14.92 14.72 -17.75
C THR A 261 -15.40 13.53 -18.58
N LEU A 262 -15.96 12.49 -17.96
CA LEU A 262 -16.56 11.38 -18.73
C LEU A 262 -17.80 11.84 -19.53
N LEU A 263 -18.46 12.91 -19.09
CA LEU A 263 -19.52 13.59 -19.84
C LEU A 263 -18.98 14.23 -21.13
N ASP A 264 -17.84 14.93 -21.05
CA ASP A 264 -17.22 15.63 -22.20
C ASP A 264 -16.52 14.65 -23.15
N ILE A 265 -16.01 13.52 -22.65
CA ILE A 265 -15.56 12.40 -23.47
C ILE A 265 -16.74 11.80 -24.25
N GLY A 266 -17.93 11.79 -23.63
CA GLY A 266 -19.17 11.28 -24.22
C GLY A 266 -19.52 9.85 -23.84
N ASP A 267 -18.87 9.28 -22.81
CA ASP A 267 -19.07 7.88 -22.38
C ASP A 267 -20.21 7.70 -21.37
N THR A 268 -20.73 8.78 -20.79
CA THR A 268 -21.90 8.70 -19.93
C THR A 268 -22.79 9.92 -20.05
N THR A 269 -24.05 9.77 -19.67
CA THR A 269 -24.99 10.88 -19.44
C THR A 269 -25.34 11.06 -17.97
N LEU A 270 -24.75 10.25 -17.09
CA LEU A 270 -25.04 10.23 -15.65
C LEU A 270 -24.39 11.42 -14.95
N SER A 271 -25.02 12.60 -15.03
CA SER A 271 -24.51 13.81 -14.36
C SER A 271 -24.78 13.87 -12.86
N GLY A 272 -25.40 12.83 -12.29
CA GLY A 272 -25.71 12.75 -10.85
C GLY A 272 -24.54 12.27 -10.00
N GLU A 273 -23.55 11.65 -10.64
CA GLU A 273 -22.40 11.03 -9.99
C GLU A 273 -21.21 12.00 -9.96
N ASP A 274 -20.46 12.02 -8.86
CA ASP A 274 -19.30 12.91 -8.73
C ASP A 274 -18.20 12.51 -9.72
N TRP A 275 -17.88 11.22 -9.83
CA TRP A 275 -16.86 10.69 -10.73
C TRP A 275 -17.11 11.03 -12.20
N SER A 276 -18.36 11.24 -12.64
CA SER A 276 -18.65 11.56 -14.04
C SER A 276 -18.37 13.02 -14.38
N ARG A 277 -18.40 13.90 -13.38
CA ARG A 277 -18.23 15.35 -13.48
C ARG A 277 -16.83 15.81 -13.12
N GLU A 278 -16.05 14.96 -12.47
CA GLU A 278 -14.66 15.25 -12.16
C GLU A 278 -13.83 15.32 -13.45
N SER A 279 -13.13 16.43 -13.61
CA SER A 279 -12.18 16.60 -14.71
C SER A 279 -10.92 15.84 -14.32
N LEU A 280 -10.62 14.71 -14.96
CA LEU A 280 -9.45 13.87 -14.69
C LEU A 280 -8.75 13.49 -16.00
N TYR A 281 -7.52 13.01 -15.87
CA TYR A 281 -6.83 12.28 -16.94
C TYR A 281 -7.37 10.85 -16.93
N TRP A 282 -8.33 10.59 -17.81
CA TRP A 282 -9.00 9.30 -17.90
C TRP A 282 -8.26 8.34 -18.82
N THR A 283 -8.18 7.08 -18.39
CA THR A 283 -7.94 5.93 -19.23
C THR A 283 -9.13 4.97 -19.18
N ARG A 284 -9.35 4.24 -20.27
CA ARG A 284 -10.35 3.17 -20.38
C ARG A 284 -9.64 1.88 -20.75
N TRP A 285 -9.93 0.83 -20.00
CA TRP A 285 -9.29 -0.47 -20.09
C TRP A 285 -10.30 -1.45 -20.70
N GLU A 286 -9.87 -2.12 -21.75
CA GLU A 286 -10.66 -3.06 -22.56
C GLU A 286 -9.95 -4.40 -22.63
N VAL A 287 -10.72 -5.48 -22.69
CA VAL A 287 -10.20 -6.84 -22.78
C VAL A 287 -10.70 -7.52 -24.05
N SER A 288 -9.83 -8.28 -24.73
CA SER A 288 -10.20 -8.94 -25.99
C SER A 288 -11.06 -10.20 -25.80
N ALA A 289 -11.11 -10.73 -24.58
CA ALA A 289 -11.98 -11.81 -24.15
C ALA A 289 -12.44 -11.54 -22.72
N GLN A 290 -13.66 -12.01 -22.41
CA GLN A 290 -14.28 -11.85 -21.10
C GLN A 290 -13.37 -12.39 -19.98
N ILE A 291 -13.25 -11.60 -18.92
CA ILE A 291 -12.59 -11.98 -17.67
C ILE A 291 -13.67 -12.25 -16.64
N ASP A 292 -13.62 -13.42 -16.02
CA ASP A 292 -14.54 -13.80 -14.96
C ASP A 292 -13.77 -14.17 -13.69
N SER A 293 -14.27 -13.70 -12.55
CA SER A 293 -13.82 -14.16 -11.22
C SER A 293 -12.32 -13.94 -10.95
N THR A 294 -11.73 -12.88 -11.49
CA THR A 294 -10.35 -12.49 -11.17
C THR A 294 -10.35 -11.62 -9.93
N ASP A 295 -9.52 -11.94 -8.95
CA ASP A 295 -9.37 -11.15 -7.74
C ASP A 295 -8.42 -10.00 -8.02
N LEU A 296 -8.96 -8.78 -7.98
CA LEU A 296 -8.17 -7.57 -8.09
C LEU A 296 -7.94 -7.04 -6.68
N LYS A 297 -6.68 -6.99 -6.26
CA LYS A 297 -6.32 -6.61 -4.90
C LYS A 297 -6.04 -5.12 -4.79
N GLN A 298 -5.15 -4.60 -5.63
CA GLN A 298 -4.78 -3.18 -5.59
C GLN A 298 -4.47 -2.62 -6.98
N MET A 299 -4.77 -1.34 -7.15
CA MET A 299 -4.40 -0.55 -8.32
C MET A 299 -3.85 0.80 -7.87
N ARG A 300 -2.63 1.13 -8.29
CA ARG A 300 -1.95 2.35 -7.86
C ARG A 300 -1.26 3.05 -9.00
N ALA A 301 -1.39 4.38 -9.05
CA ALA A 301 -0.76 5.17 -10.09
C ALA A 301 0.76 5.02 -10.05
N LEU A 302 1.36 4.92 -11.24
CA LEU A 302 2.79 5.06 -11.47
C LEU A 302 3.14 6.50 -11.83
N THR A 303 4.29 6.95 -11.35
CA THR A 303 4.69 8.35 -11.39
C THR A 303 4.85 8.85 -12.82
N ARG A 304 4.42 10.09 -13.06
CA ARG A 304 4.45 10.68 -14.41
C ARG A 304 5.85 10.94 -14.96
N SER A 305 6.88 10.89 -14.12
CA SER A 305 8.24 11.31 -14.46
C SER A 305 9.26 10.38 -13.81
N PRO A 306 10.33 9.99 -14.53
CA PRO A 306 11.46 9.29 -13.92
C PRO A 306 12.28 10.18 -12.97
N ASP A 307 11.99 11.48 -12.90
CA ASP A 307 12.66 12.42 -12.00
C ASP A 307 12.05 12.35 -10.60
N TYR A 308 12.62 11.50 -9.75
CA TYR A 308 12.26 11.38 -8.34
C TYR A 308 12.87 12.51 -7.50
N ALA A 309 12.22 12.87 -6.40
CA ALA A 309 12.85 13.68 -5.37
C ALA A 309 13.91 12.84 -4.64
N GLU A 310 15.10 13.40 -4.43
CA GLU A 310 16.20 12.71 -3.75
C GLU A 310 16.29 13.16 -2.29
N LEU A 311 16.23 12.19 -1.38
CA LEU A 311 16.41 12.38 0.06
C LEU A 311 17.74 11.77 0.49
N ILE A 312 18.55 12.56 1.19
CA ILE A 312 19.75 12.04 1.87
C ILE A 312 19.37 11.39 3.20
N GLU A 313 20.28 10.59 3.75
CA GLU A 313 20.03 9.90 5.03
C GLU A 313 19.65 10.87 6.15
N GLY A 314 18.55 10.54 6.86
CA GLY A 314 18.00 11.33 7.96
C GLY A 314 17.23 12.59 7.53
N GLN A 315 17.20 12.94 6.24
CA GLN A 315 16.39 14.04 5.74
C GLN A 315 14.91 13.65 5.79
N SER A 316 14.10 14.50 6.40
CA SER A 316 12.64 14.39 6.36
C SER A 316 12.05 15.28 5.27
N PHE A 317 11.08 14.72 4.56
CA PHE A 317 10.15 15.45 3.71
C PHE A 317 8.75 15.33 4.31
N GLU A 318 8.03 16.45 4.40
CA GLU A 318 6.74 16.50 5.05
C GLU A 318 5.74 17.25 4.19
N VAL A 319 4.53 16.71 4.06
CA VAL A 319 3.50 17.29 3.22
C VAL A 319 2.11 17.07 3.81
N MET A 320 1.22 18.03 3.58
CA MET A 320 -0.21 17.86 3.83
C MET A 320 -0.81 17.02 2.72
N ASN A 321 -1.67 16.07 3.08
CA ASN A 321 -2.41 15.25 2.15
C ASN A 321 -3.91 15.57 2.27
N PRO A 322 -4.51 16.35 1.36
CA PRO A 322 -5.91 16.74 1.47
C PRO A 322 -6.82 15.54 1.14
N THR A 323 -7.25 14.82 2.17
CA THR A 323 -7.98 13.53 2.03
C THR A 323 -9.37 13.62 1.43
N ASP A 324 -9.97 14.81 1.47
CA ASP A 324 -11.35 15.07 1.07
C ASP A 324 -11.43 15.60 -0.37
N THR A 325 -10.35 15.43 -1.13
CA THR A 325 -10.23 15.87 -2.51
C THR A 325 -9.72 14.73 -3.38
N VAL A 326 -10.07 14.77 -4.66
CA VAL A 326 -9.53 13.87 -5.69
C VAL A 326 -8.01 14.00 -5.86
N GLU A 327 -7.42 15.08 -5.35
CA GLU A 327 -5.97 15.36 -5.40
C GLU A 327 -5.17 14.73 -4.25
N ARG A 328 -5.79 13.84 -3.47
CA ARG A 328 -5.11 13.11 -2.40
C ARG A 328 -4.02 12.18 -2.95
N ILE A 329 -3.02 11.91 -2.11
CA ILE A 329 -1.92 10.98 -2.38
C ILE A 329 -2.37 9.58 -1.95
N ALA A 330 -2.26 8.61 -2.85
CA ALA A 330 -2.59 7.21 -2.57
C ALA A 330 -1.36 6.38 -2.18
N CYS A 331 -0.22 6.65 -2.81
CA CYS A 331 0.98 5.89 -2.58
C CYS A 331 2.24 6.72 -2.81
N ILE A 332 3.35 6.18 -2.32
CA ILE A 332 4.70 6.67 -2.56
C ILE A 332 5.43 5.60 -3.35
N GLU A 333 5.99 5.99 -4.48
CA GLU A 333 7.04 5.20 -5.12
C GLU A 333 8.37 5.53 -4.49
N ALA A 334 9.15 4.49 -4.21
CA ALA A 334 10.45 4.65 -3.61
C ALA A 334 11.45 3.60 -4.09
N LEU A 335 12.69 4.02 -4.31
CA LEU A 335 13.84 3.17 -4.62
C LEU A 335 15.14 3.87 -4.22
N THR A 336 16.27 3.19 -4.28
CA THR A 336 17.60 3.79 -4.09
C THR A 336 18.34 3.93 -5.40
N ASP A 337 19.27 4.88 -5.47
CA ASP A 337 20.16 5.06 -6.62
C ASP A 337 21.14 3.90 -6.81
N ALA A 338 21.56 3.29 -5.71
CA ALA A 338 22.36 2.06 -5.62
C ALA A 338 22.05 1.37 -4.28
N GLY A 339 22.70 0.24 -3.96
CA GLY A 339 22.65 -0.35 -2.61
C GLY A 339 21.25 -0.50 -2.02
N THR A 340 21.13 -0.27 -0.71
CA THR A 340 19.87 -0.40 0.03
C THR A 340 19.73 0.69 1.10
N CYS A 341 18.49 1.06 1.44
CA CYS A 341 18.19 1.83 2.65
C CYS A 341 16.80 1.47 3.17
N ASN A 342 16.33 2.14 4.21
CA ASN A 342 14.94 2.06 4.64
C ASN A 342 14.24 3.41 4.49
N LEU A 343 12.93 3.39 4.20
CA LEU A 343 12.08 4.56 4.13
C LEU A 343 10.98 4.50 5.17
N ILE A 344 11.04 5.38 6.15
CA ILE A 344 9.99 5.53 7.14
C ILE A 344 8.93 6.46 6.56
N VAL A 345 7.71 5.97 6.46
CA VAL A 345 6.54 6.77 6.09
C VAL A 345 5.61 6.82 7.29
N ASN A 346 5.49 8.00 7.89
CA ASN A 346 4.55 8.25 8.97
C ASN A 346 3.36 9.02 8.44
N VAL A 347 2.17 8.65 8.90
CA VAL A 347 0.93 9.36 8.58
C VAL A 347 0.24 9.85 9.84
N ALA A 348 -0.48 10.95 9.74
CA ALA A 348 -1.31 11.44 10.83
C ALA A 348 -2.65 11.98 10.31
N THR A 349 -3.65 11.99 11.18
CA THR A 349 -4.99 12.53 10.92
C THR A 349 -5.22 13.79 11.76
N ARG A 350 -6.07 14.70 11.26
CA ARG A 350 -6.45 15.91 11.98
C ARG A 350 -7.38 15.55 13.14
N ARG A 351 -7.06 16.04 14.33
CA ARG A 351 -7.74 15.77 15.61
C ARG A 351 -9.25 16.10 15.65
N ASN A 352 -9.78 16.87 14.69
CA ASN A 352 -11.16 17.40 14.71
C ASN A 352 -11.99 17.02 13.47
N ARG A 353 -11.75 15.88 12.83
CA ARG A 353 -12.70 15.38 11.84
C ARG A 353 -13.87 14.71 12.56
N SER A 354 -15.10 15.14 12.30
CA SER A 354 -16.27 14.41 12.79
C SER A 354 -16.22 13.00 12.20
N PHE A 355 -16.44 12.00 13.05
CA PHE A 355 -16.67 10.63 12.61
C PHE A 355 -18.13 10.59 12.14
N ASP A 356 -18.36 10.96 10.89
CA ASP A 356 -19.64 10.76 10.21
C ASP A 356 -19.61 9.49 9.36
#